data_AF-A0A852K6K8-F1
#
_entry.id   AF-A0A852K6K8-F1
#
_cell.length_a   1.000
_cell.length_b   1.000
_cell.length_c   1.000
_cell.angle_alpha   90.00
_cell.angle_beta   90.00
_cell.angle_gamma   90.00
#
_symmetry.space_group_name_H-M   'P 1'
#
loop_
_entity.id
_entity.type
_entity.pdbx_description
1 polymer ?
#
loop_
_entity_poly.entity_id
_entity_poly.type
_entity_poly.pdbx_seq_one_letter_code
_entity_poly.pdbx_strand_id
1 'polypeptide(L)'
;HVCPPQAFESTLKSWEDKQKGESYRAATRPRLSSQQSMEYLTEEESSLLQQLSRVAETLIARIHEAAKAHKAVEQELAHAVNASSLALSEALSHKAAGTSEFLSRNMAVEMVLSIKELWAETRAFLDGKALDSPQEEEALQGPLSVLGQELQRLLDIHWLGPIAHPAEEVGA
;
A
#
# COMPACT_ATOMS: atom_id res chain seq x y z
N HIS A 1 46.45 -30.62 -34.48
CA HIS A 1 45.76 -30.56 -33.16
C HIS A 1 46.17 -29.26 -32.49
N VAL A 2 45.38 -28.20 -32.66
CA VAL A 2 45.63 -26.90 -32.05
C VAL A 2 44.88 -26.90 -30.71
N CYS A 3 45.62 -26.79 -29.60
CA CYS A 3 45.01 -26.60 -28.29
C CYS A 3 44.36 -25.20 -28.23
N PRO A 4 43.14 -25.05 -27.70
CA PRO A 4 42.54 -23.74 -27.53
C PRO A 4 43.31 -22.97 -26.43
N PRO A 5 43.33 -21.63 -26.50
CA PRO A 5 44.12 -20.82 -25.59
C PRO A 5 43.53 -20.88 -24.17
N GLN A 6 44.30 -21.41 -23.20
CA GLN A 6 43.96 -21.49 -21.76
C GLN A 6 43.56 -20.14 -21.13
N ALA A 7 43.88 -19.02 -21.77
CA ALA A 7 43.46 -17.69 -21.34
C ALA A 7 41.94 -17.46 -21.45
N PHE A 8 41.25 -18.15 -22.36
CA PHE A 8 39.80 -17.99 -22.53
C PHE A 8 39.02 -18.74 -21.43
N GLU A 9 39.44 -19.96 -21.10
CA GLU A 9 38.83 -20.74 -20.01
C GLU A 9 39.06 -20.10 -18.64
N SER A 10 40.23 -19.48 -18.42
CA SER A 10 40.52 -18.76 -17.17
C SER A 10 39.66 -17.50 -17.01
N THR A 11 39.33 -16.84 -18.13
CA THR A 11 38.48 -15.63 -18.12
C THR A 11 37.01 -15.98 -17.87
N LEU A 12 36.50 -17.06 -18.47
CA LEU A 12 35.14 -17.56 -18.20
C LEU A 12 34.99 -18.04 -16.75
N LYS A 13 35.96 -18.79 -16.24
CA LYS A 13 35.94 -19.27 -14.86
C LYS A 13 36.01 -18.12 -13.85
N SER A 14 36.75 -17.06 -14.15
CA SER A 14 36.81 -15.86 -13.30
C SER A 14 35.52 -15.02 -13.35
N TRP A 15 34.81 -15.01 -14.49
CA TRP A 15 33.47 -14.43 -14.60
C TRP A 15 32.42 -15.23 -13.83
N GLU A 16 32.45 -16.56 -13.91
CA GLU A 16 31.55 -17.45 -13.14
C GLU A 16 31.79 -17.36 -11.63
N ASP A 17 33.04 -17.23 -11.18
CA ASP A 17 33.37 -17.10 -9.75
C ASP A 17 32.94 -15.74 -9.18
N LYS A 18 33.04 -14.66 -9.99
CA LYS A 18 32.49 -13.34 -9.65
C LYS A 18 30.96 -13.37 -9.51
N GLN A 19 30.25 -14.02 -10.44
CA GLN A 19 28.79 -14.14 -10.36
C GLN A 19 28.33 -14.98 -9.17
N LYS A 20 29.04 -16.05 -8.82
CA LYS A 20 28.71 -16.87 -7.64
C LYS A 20 28.93 -16.09 -6.34
N GLY A 21 29.96 -15.26 -6.25
CA GLY A 21 30.20 -14.39 -5.08
C GLY A 21 29.14 -13.29 -4.89
N GLU A 22 28.59 -12.75 -5.97
CA GLU A 22 27.50 -11.76 -5.93
C GLU A 22 26.14 -12.38 -5.57
N SER A 23 25.89 -13.64 -5.94
CA SER A 23 24.64 -14.33 -5.59
C SER A 23 24.48 -14.54 -4.07
N TYR A 24 25.58 -14.77 -3.34
CA TYR A 24 25.54 -14.85 -1.87
C TYR A 24 25.47 -13.47 -1.18
N ARG A 25 25.75 -12.38 -1.90
CA ARG A 25 25.44 -11.00 -1.48
C ARG A 25 24.12 -10.47 -2.05
N ALA A 26 23.42 -11.21 -2.91
CA ALA A 26 22.14 -10.78 -3.50
C ALA A 26 20.95 -10.87 -2.52
N ALA A 27 21.19 -11.16 -1.24
CA ALA A 27 20.28 -10.82 -0.15
C ALA A 27 20.44 -9.36 0.33
N THR A 28 21.30 -8.56 -0.33
CA THR A 28 21.40 -7.11 -0.07
C THR A 28 20.41 -6.40 -0.98
N ARG A 29 19.31 -5.91 -0.39
CA ARG A 29 18.25 -5.08 -1.00
C ARG A 29 18.75 -4.20 -2.16
N PRO A 30 18.06 -4.14 -3.30
CA PRO A 30 18.35 -3.14 -4.33
C PRO A 30 18.19 -1.75 -3.72
N ARG A 31 19.29 -1.01 -3.55
CA ARG A 31 19.19 0.43 -3.21
C ARG A 31 18.78 1.17 -4.48
N LEU A 32 17.63 1.84 -4.43
CA LEU A 32 17.17 2.71 -5.51
C LEU A 32 18.18 3.84 -5.74
N SER A 33 18.38 4.23 -7.00
CA SER A 33 19.14 5.44 -7.32
C SER A 33 18.41 6.70 -6.80
N SER A 34 19.12 7.82 -6.64
CA SER A 34 18.50 9.07 -6.17
C SER A 34 17.36 9.57 -7.07
N GLN A 35 17.39 9.22 -8.36
CA GLN A 35 16.30 9.56 -9.29
C GLN A 35 15.12 8.58 -9.16
N GLN A 36 15.38 7.28 -9.01
CA GLN A 36 14.33 6.28 -8.80
C GLN A 36 13.66 6.40 -7.44
N SER A 37 14.39 6.77 -6.39
CA SER A 37 13.79 7.05 -5.08
C SER A 37 12.86 8.26 -5.09
N MET A 38 12.95 9.12 -6.10
CA MET A 38 12.02 10.25 -6.31
C MET A 38 10.74 9.83 -7.05
N GLU A 39 10.77 8.71 -7.78
CA GLU A 39 9.65 8.21 -8.59
C GLU A 39 8.92 7.03 -7.93
N TYR A 40 9.64 6.26 -7.11
CA TYR A 40 9.18 5.04 -6.47
C TYR A 40 9.33 5.09 -4.95
N LEU A 41 8.63 4.19 -4.28
CA LEU A 41 8.70 4.05 -2.83
C LEU A 41 9.97 3.29 -2.40
N THR A 42 10.55 3.73 -1.30
CA THR A 42 11.50 2.93 -0.52
C THR A 42 10.82 1.69 0.05
N GLU A 43 11.61 0.74 0.56
CA GLU A 43 11.04 -0.49 1.13
C GLU A 43 10.28 -0.21 2.44
N GLU A 44 10.77 0.74 3.23
CA GLU A 44 10.10 1.21 4.43
C GLU A 44 8.73 1.84 4.11
N GLU A 45 8.68 2.77 3.15
CA GLU A 45 7.43 3.39 2.69
C GLU A 45 6.47 2.35 2.09
N SER A 46 7.01 1.41 1.29
CA SER A 46 6.22 0.33 0.70
C SER A 46 5.62 -0.58 1.77
N SER A 47 6.37 -0.90 2.83
CA SER A 47 5.87 -1.70 3.95
C SER A 47 4.74 -0.99 4.70
N LEU A 48 4.84 0.33 4.89
CA LEU A 48 3.79 1.12 5.52
C LEU A 48 2.53 1.14 4.66
N LEU A 49 2.65 1.37 3.35
CA LEU A 49 1.48 1.34 2.47
C LEU A 49 0.87 -0.05 2.33
N GLN A 50 1.66 -1.12 2.31
CA GLN A 50 1.12 -2.48 2.33
C GLN A 50 0.30 -2.76 3.59
N GLN A 51 0.73 -2.24 4.74
CA GLN A 51 -0.02 -2.39 5.98
C GLN A 51 -1.32 -1.57 5.93
N LEU A 52 -1.26 -0.31 5.48
CA LEU A 52 -2.42 0.53 5.24
C LEU A 52 -3.44 -0.16 4.31
N SER A 53 -2.99 -0.71 3.19
CA SER A 53 -3.82 -1.43 2.23
C SER A 53 -4.56 -2.59 2.87
N ARG A 54 -3.87 -3.45 3.64
CA ARG A 54 -4.50 -4.61 4.31
C ARG A 54 -5.59 -4.20 5.29
N VAL A 55 -5.36 -3.12 6.04
CA VAL A 55 -6.35 -2.61 6.99
C VAL A 55 -7.54 -2.01 6.24
N ALA A 56 -7.30 -1.28 5.14
CA ALA A 56 -8.37 -0.76 4.29
C ALA A 56 -9.21 -1.88 3.64
N GLU A 57 -8.59 -2.94 3.11
CA GLU A 57 -9.28 -4.12 2.58
C GLU A 57 -10.15 -4.79 3.67
N THR A 58 -9.63 -4.86 4.90
CA THR A 58 -10.39 -5.39 6.04
C THR A 58 -11.61 -4.52 6.34
N LEU A 59 -11.46 -3.19 6.35
CA LEU A 59 -12.57 -2.26 6.57
C LEU A 59 -13.62 -2.37 5.45
N ILE A 60 -13.20 -2.40 4.18
CA ILE A 60 -14.09 -2.59 3.03
C ILE A 60 -14.90 -3.88 3.15
N ALA A 61 -14.25 -4.99 3.55
CA ALA A 61 -14.94 -6.26 3.75
C ALA A 61 -16.01 -6.17 4.86
N ARG A 62 -15.73 -5.43 5.95
CA ARG A 62 -16.72 -5.23 7.03
C ARG A 62 -17.86 -4.30 6.60
N ILE A 63 -17.58 -3.28 5.81
CA ILE A 63 -18.60 -2.41 5.22
C ILE A 63 -19.54 -3.23 4.32
N HIS A 64 -18.98 -4.09 3.46
CA HIS A 64 -19.79 -4.99 2.64
C HIS A 64 -20.64 -5.96 3.46
N GLU A 65 -20.14 -6.47 4.59
CA GLU A 65 -20.93 -7.32 5.47
C GLU A 65 -22.09 -6.54 6.10
N ALA A 66 -21.83 -5.37 6.68
CA ALA A 66 -22.85 -4.50 7.26
C ALA A 66 -23.90 -4.07 6.22
N ALA A 67 -23.49 -3.79 4.97
CA ALA A 67 -24.38 -3.42 3.87
C ALA A 67 -25.41 -4.50 3.51
N LYS A 68 -25.18 -5.78 3.85
CA LYS A 68 -26.16 -6.85 3.63
C LYS A 68 -27.40 -6.69 4.50
N ALA A 69 -27.23 -6.16 5.71
CA ALA A 69 -28.29 -5.90 6.67
C ALA A 69 -28.77 -4.44 6.63
N HIS A 70 -27.88 -3.51 6.29
CA HIS A 70 -28.11 -2.06 6.41
C HIS A 70 -27.96 -1.34 5.08
N LYS A 71 -29.08 -1.04 4.43
CA LYS A 71 -29.06 -0.33 3.14
C LYS A 71 -28.45 1.07 3.22
N ALA A 72 -28.51 1.74 4.37
CA ALA A 72 -27.89 3.04 4.58
C ALA A 72 -26.35 2.97 4.42
N VAL A 73 -25.73 1.92 4.95
CA VAL A 73 -24.27 1.66 4.80
C VAL A 73 -23.89 1.59 3.33
N GLU A 74 -24.65 0.82 2.54
CA GLU A 74 -24.43 0.69 1.10
C GLU A 74 -24.58 2.04 0.39
N GLN A 75 -25.64 2.79 0.69
CA GLN A 75 -25.96 4.05 0.01
C GLN A 75 -24.94 5.16 0.29
N GLU A 76 -24.45 5.25 1.52
CA GLU A 76 -23.55 6.33 1.93
C GLU A 76 -22.09 6.01 1.64
N LEU A 77 -21.67 4.75 1.81
CA LEU A 77 -20.26 4.37 1.70
C LEU A 77 -19.88 3.81 0.33
N ALA A 78 -20.84 3.56 -0.57
CA ALA A 78 -20.55 2.95 -1.88
C ALA A 78 -19.48 3.69 -2.68
N HIS A 79 -19.53 5.03 -2.73
CA HIS A 79 -18.58 5.81 -3.51
C HIS A 79 -17.15 5.65 -2.97
N ALA A 80 -16.96 5.85 -1.67
CA ALA A 80 -15.65 5.74 -1.02
C ALA A 80 -15.10 4.31 -1.07
N VAL A 81 -15.95 3.29 -0.91
CA VAL A 81 -15.58 1.87 -1.04
C VAL A 81 -15.14 1.54 -2.46
N ASN A 82 -15.88 1.98 -3.48
CA ASN A 82 -15.55 1.70 -4.88
C ASN A 82 -14.25 2.39 -5.30
N ALA A 83 -14.07 3.66 -4.95
CA ALA A 83 -12.85 4.41 -5.23
C ALA A 83 -11.62 3.75 -4.57
N SER A 84 -11.74 3.39 -3.28
CA SER A 84 -10.66 2.71 -2.56
C SER A 84 -10.35 1.33 -3.13
N SER A 85 -11.37 0.54 -3.46
CA SER A 85 -11.18 -0.79 -4.05
C SER A 85 -10.48 -0.74 -5.40
N LEU A 86 -10.79 0.27 -6.22
CA LEU A 86 -10.11 0.50 -7.50
C LEU A 86 -8.64 0.88 -7.28
N ALA A 87 -8.37 1.88 -6.44
CA ALA A 87 -7.01 2.34 -6.17
C ALA A 87 -6.13 1.24 -5.55
N LEU A 88 -6.69 0.43 -4.65
CA LEU A 88 -6.03 -0.76 -4.08
C LEU A 88 -5.73 -1.80 -5.16
N SER A 89 -6.70 -2.10 -6.03
CA SER A 89 -6.53 -3.09 -7.10
C SER A 89 -5.45 -2.66 -8.09
N GLU A 90 -5.44 -1.38 -8.48
CA GLU A 90 -4.40 -0.82 -9.33
C GLU A 90 -3.04 -0.91 -8.65
N ALA A 91 -2.89 -0.41 -7.42
CA ALA A 91 -1.63 -0.44 -6.68
C ALA A 91 -1.09 -1.86 -6.45
N LEU A 92 -1.96 -2.85 -6.19
CA LEU A 92 -1.57 -4.22 -5.90
C LEU A 92 -1.36 -5.08 -7.16
N SER A 93 -1.98 -4.74 -8.30
CA SER A 93 -1.84 -5.48 -9.57
C SER A 93 -0.39 -5.46 -10.11
N HIS A 94 0.34 -4.37 -9.88
CA HIS A 94 1.76 -4.26 -10.27
C HIS A 94 2.68 -5.26 -9.58
N LYS A 95 2.22 -5.94 -8.51
CA LYS A 95 2.98 -6.99 -7.82
C LYS A 95 2.88 -8.36 -8.50
N ALA A 96 1.88 -8.60 -9.34
CA ALA A 96 1.58 -9.93 -9.91
C ALA A 96 2.33 -10.23 -11.22
N ALA A 97 2.86 -9.21 -11.90
CA ALA A 97 3.51 -9.34 -13.21
C ALA A 97 4.94 -9.95 -13.16
N GLY A 98 5.44 -10.35 -11.99
CA GLY A 98 6.78 -10.94 -11.83
C GLY A 98 7.94 -9.95 -12.04
N THR A 99 7.63 -8.74 -12.48
CA THR A 99 8.51 -7.58 -12.43
C THR A 99 8.44 -7.01 -11.02
N SER A 100 9.59 -6.89 -10.35
CA SER A 100 9.72 -6.17 -9.07
C SER A 100 9.57 -4.67 -9.33
N GLU A 101 8.41 -4.26 -9.84
CA GLU A 101 8.11 -2.87 -10.10
C GLU A 101 7.59 -2.26 -8.81
N PHE A 102 8.47 -1.48 -8.19
CA PHE A 102 8.18 -0.69 -7.02
C PHE A 102 6.91 0.14 -7.25
N LEU A 103 6.11 0.32 -6.19
CA LEU A 103 4.95 1.20 -6.27
C LEU A 103 5.43 2.62 -6.62
N SER A 104 4.80 3.27 -7.60
CA SER A 104 5.12 4.66 -7.90
C SER A 104 4.55 5.58 -6.83
N ARG A 105 5.20 6.74 -6.61
CA ARG A 105 4.68 7.74 -5.68
C ARG A 105 3.29 8.25 -6.06
N ASN A 106 3.01 8.37 -7.37
CA ASN A 106 1.69 8.83 -7.83
C ASN A 106 0.58 7.85 -7.44
N MET A 107 0.80 6.55 -7.67
CA MET A 107 -0.18 5.52 -7.28
C MET A 107 -0.35 5.44 -5.77
N ALA A 108 0.75 5.64 -5.02
CA ALA A 108 0.69 5.76 -3.57
C ALA A 108 -0.17 6.95 -3.10
N VAL A 109 -0.06 8.11 -3.75
CA VAL A 109 -0.89 9.28 -3.45
C VAL A 109 -2.37 8.97 -3.69
N GLU A 110 -2.73 8.44 -4.86
CA GLU A 110 -4.13 8.12 -5.19
C GLU A 110 -4.74 7.10 -4.22
N MET A 111 -3.95 6.09 -3.86
CA MET A 111 -4.37 5.09 -2.88
C MET A 111 -4.59 5.70 -1.49
N VAL A 112 -3.67 6.55 -1.02
CA VAL A 112 -3.79 7.20 0.30
C VAL A 112 -4.96 8.19 0.33
N LEU A 113 -5.21 8.93 -0.75
CA LEU A 113 -6.36 9.81 -0.87
C LEU A 113 -7.67 9.04 -0.79
N SER A 114 -7.81 7.97 -1.58
CA SER A 114 -9.00 7.13 -1.56
C SER A 114 -9.24 6.49 -0.19
N ILE A 115 -8.19 5.93 0.43
CA ILE A 115 -8.29 5.32 1.77
C ILE A 115 -8.63 6.35 2.84
N LYS A 116 -8.11 7.58 2.73
CA LYS A 116 -8.44 8.67 3.65
C LYS A 116 -9.93 9.05 3.54
N GLU A 117 -10.46 9.13 2.32
CA GLU A 117 -11.88 9.38 2.10
C GLU A 117 -12.74 8.25 2.67
N LEU A 118 -12.37 6.99 2.43
CA LEU A 118 -13.03 5.83 3.06
C LEU A 118 -13.06 5.92 4.58
N TRP A 119 -11.93 6.27 5.20
CA TRP A 119 -11.86 6.45 6.65
C TRP A 119 -12.77 7.58 7.12
N ALA A 120 -12.74 8.74 6.44
CA ALA A 120 -13.52 9.91 6.81
C ALA A 120 -15.02 9.66 6.69
N GLU A 121 -15.48 9.11 5.58
CA GLU A 121 -16.89 8.81 5.33
C GLU A 121 -17.41 7.72 6.27
N THR A 122 -16.62 6.67 6.51
CA THR A 122 -17.03 5.61 7.45
C THR A 122 -17.11 6.15 8.88
N ARG A 123 -16.18 7.03 9.28
CA ARG A 123 -16.25 7.70 10.58
C ARG A 123 -17.47 8.60 10.70
N ALA A 124 -17.71 9.45 9.70
CA ALA A 124 -18.86 10.36 9.68
C ALA A 124 -20.19 9.58 9.71
N PHE A 125 -20.26 8.45 9.01
CA PHE A 125 -21.39 7.54 9.05
C PHE A 125 -21.65 7.01 10.46
N LEU A 126 -20.63 6.51 11.15
CA LEU A 126 -20.78 5.99 12.52
C LEU A 126 -21.09 7.09 13.54
N ASP A 127 -20.53 8.28 13.38
CA ASP A 127 -20.81 9.43 14.25
C ASP A 127 -22.25 9.96 14.05
N GLY A 128 -22.79 9.84 12.84
CA GLY A 128 -24.13 10.34 12.47
C GLY A 128 -25.25 9.30 12.52
N LYS A 129 -24.93 8.01 12.43
CA LYS A 129 -25.91 6.90 12.33
C LYS A 129 -25.49 5.71 13.18
N ALA A 130 -26.32 5.40 14.16
CA ALA A 130 -26.23 4.13 14.87
C ALA A 130 -26.68 2.99 13.95
N LEU A 131 -25.89 1.93 13.88
CA LEU A 131 -26.37 0.67 13.31
C LEU A 131 -27.34 0.01 14.31
N ASP A 132 -28.36 -0.68 13.81
CA ASP A 132 -29.32 -1.37 14.69
C ASP A 132 -28.67 -2.51 15.51
N SER A 133 -27.46 -2.95 15.11
CA SER A 133 -26.66 -3.94 15.81
C SER A 133 -25.37 -3.34 16.37
N PRO A 134 -25.20 -3.29 17.71
CA PRO A 134 -23.96 -2.86 18.35
C PRO A 134 -22.74 -3.70 17.93
N GLN A 135 -22.96 -4.97 17.55
CA GLN A 135 -21.89 -5.87 17.12
C GLN A 135 -21.36 -5.50 15.74
N GLU A 136 -22.22 -5.00 14.85
CA GLU A 136 -21.82 -4.55 13.51
C GLU A 136 -21.12 -3.19 13.59
N GLU A 137 -21.58 -2.31 14.48
CA GLU A 137 -20.92 -1.05 14.79
C GLU A 137 -19.49 -1.29 15.31
N GLU A 138 -19.33 -2.15 16.31
CA GLU A 138 -18.02 -2.52 16.85
C GLU A 138 -17.13 -3.20 15.79
N ALA A 139 -17.71 -4.02 14.93
CA ALA A 139 -17.01 -4.67 13.82
C ALA A 139 -16.48 -3.69 12.76
N LEU A 140 -17.10 -2.51 12.61
CA LEU A 140 -16.61 -1.42 11.77
C LEU A 140 -15.62 -0.52 12.53
N GLN A 141 -15.91 -0.19 13.78
CA GLN A 141 -15.08 0.68 14.62
C GLN A 141 -13.66 0.14 14.81
N GLY A 142 -13.50 -1.17 14.97
CA GLY A 142 -12.19 -1.80 15.15
C GLY A 142 -11.22 -1.52 13.99
N PRO A 143 -11.51 -1.99 12.76
CA PRO A 143 -10.68 -1.71 11.58
C PRO A 143 -10.57 -0.22 11.26
N LEU A 144 -11.62 0.58 11.50
CA LEU A 144 -11.59 2.03 11.30
C LEU A 144 -10.57 2.73 12.21
N SER A 145 -10.51 2.33 13.48
CA SER A 145 -9.53 2.86 14.45
C SER A 145 -8.09 2.49 14.05
N VAL A 146 -7.87 1.24 13.65
CA VAL A 146 -6.56 0.80 13.14
C VAL A 146 -6.19 1.58 11.88
N LEU A 147 -7.12 1.78 10.96
CA LEU A 147 -6.87 2.53 9.72
C LEU A 147 -6.48 3.98 10.00
N GLY A 148 -7.12 4.62 10.99
CA GLY A 148 -6.74 5.94 11.46
C GLY A 148 -5.31 5.98 12.00
N GLN A 149 -4.91 4.97 12.78
CA GLN A 149 -3.52 4.84 13.26
C GLN A 149 -2.53 4.66 12.10
N GLU A 150 -2.88 3.85 11.10
CA GLU A 150 -2.07 3.67 9.91
C GLU A 150 -1.86 4.97 9.13
N LEU A 151 -2.93 5.77 8.93
CA LEU A 151 -2.84 7.08 8.30
C LEU A 151 -1.93 8.04 9.08
N GLN A 152 -1.97 8.00 10.42
CA GLN A 152 -1.07 8.80 11.27
C GLN A 152 0.41 8.43 11.06
N ARG A 153 0.73 7.15 10.86
CA ARG A 153 2.11 6.72 10.59
C ARG A 153 2.67 7.26 9.27
N LEU A 154 1.80 7.62 8.32
CA LEU A 154 2.23 8.21 7.05
C LEU A 154 2.63 9.68 7.17
N LEU A 155 2.30 10.35 8.29
CA LEU A 155 2.66 11.75 8.52
C LEU A 155 4.18 11.96 8.63
N ASP A 156 4.90 10.91 9.04
CA ASP A 156 6.37 10.92 9.13
C ASP A 156 7.04 10.87 7.74
N ILE A 157 6.29 10.56 6.68
CA ILE A 157 6.80 10.54 5.30
C ILE A 157 6.66 11.93 4.70
N HIS A 158 7.77 12.66 4.58
CA HIS A 158 7.79 14.10 4.20
C HIS A 158 6.95 14.48 2.95
N TRP A 159 6.90 13.63 1.92
CA TRP A 159 6.15 13.92 0.69
C TRP A 159 4.69 13.48 0.75
N LEU A 160 4.33 12.62 1.70
CA LEU A 160 3.00 12.05 1.86
C LEU A 160 2.24 12.67 3.04
N GLY A 161 2.93 13.14 4.07
CA GLY A 161 2.34 13.71 5.28
C GLY A 161 1.32 14.82 5.04
N PRO A 162 1.58 15.82 4.15
CA PRO A 162 0.59 16.84 3.80
C PRO A 162 -0.70 16.28 3.20
N ILE A 163 -0.64 15.09 2.60
CA ILE A 163 -1.75 14.41 1.91
C ILE A 163 -2.50 13.49 2.87
N ALA A 164 -1.75 12.77 3.72
CA ALA A 164 -2.26 11.79 4.67
C ALA A 164 -2.93 12.40 5.90
N HIS A 165 -2.81 13.71 6.12
CA HIS A 165 -3.49 14.39 7.22
C HIS A 165 -4.99 14.07 7.17
N PRO A 166 -5.55 13.41 8.20
CA PRO A 166 -6.99 13.21 8.27
C PRO A 166 -7.64 14.60 8.28
N ALA A 167 -8.78 14.75 7.62
CA ALA A 167 -9.47 16.04 7.57
C ALA A 167 -9.88 16.44 9.01
N GLU A 168 -9.04 17.20 9.69
CA GLU A 168 -9.49 18.11 10.73
C GLU A 168 -10.07 19.34 10.02
N GLU A 169 -11.19 19.81 10.55
CA GLU A 169 -11.99 20.89 9.99
C GLU A 169 -11.13 22.07 9.55
N VAL A 170 -11.38 22.54 8.33
CA VAL A 170 -11.09 23.93 7.97
C VAL A 170 -12.09 24.80 8.72
N GLY A 171 -11.88 24.91 10.03
CA GLY A 171 -12.49 25.89 10.91
C GLY A 171 -11.49 27.01 11.15
N ALA A 172 -11.40 27.95 10.20
CA ALA A 172 -10.83 29.27 10.40
C ALA A 172 -11.61 30.30 9.57
#